data_AF-A0A358KGT9-F1
#
_entry.id   AF-A0A358KGT9-F1
#
_cell.length_a   1.000
_cell.length_b   1.000
_cell.length_c   1.000
_cell.angle_alpha   90.00
_cell.angle_beta   90.00
_cell.angle_gamma   90.00
#
_symmetry.space_group_name_H-M   'P 1'
#
loop_
_entity.id
_entity.type
_entity.pdbx_description
1 polymer ?
#
loop_
_entity_poly.entity_id
_entity_poly.type
_entity_poly.pdbx_seq_one_letter_code
_entity_poly.pdbx_strand_id
1 'polypeptide(L)'
;GKDLHLGVEPEPLCYLETSAEMVEFYRQMKADRPGDERLTKRLGINYDTCHLAVEYEEAAEALGALVQEGIRISKLHFSSAMKVHPKPEVLAGLEAYAEDIYFHQVIARTEDGSLRRYRDLPDALRLASEGETAADREWRIHFHVPLHCAPTERFDTTADQLQKAIQFLGSTPAVCSHV
;
A
#
# COMPACT_ATOMS: atom_id res chain seq x y z
N GLY A 1 33.95 -2.90 3.09
CA GLY A 1 32.95 -3.90 2.68
C GLY A 1 31.73 -3.18 2.10
N LYS A 2 30.79 -3.91 1.48
CA LYS A 2 29.50 -3.33 1.04
C LYS A 2 28.50 -3.30 2.21
N ASP A 3 27.66 -2.28 2.26
CA ASP A 3 26.57 -2.21 3.25
C ASP A 3 25.33 -2.97 2.73
N LEU A 4 25.03 -4.10 3.33
CA LEU A 4 23.89 -4.95 2.96
C LEU A 4 22.83 -4.93 4.08
N HIS A 5 21.56 -4.88 3.71
CA HIS A 5 20.43 -4.89 4.62
C HIS A 5 19.23 -5.59 3.97
N LEU A 6 18.30 -6.05 4.80
CA LEU A 6 17.02 -6.64 4.40
C LEU A 6 15.95 -5.55 4.41
N GLY A 7 15.25 -5.38 3.29
CA GLY A 7 14.04 -4.57 3.21
C GLY A 7 12.81 -5.47 3.24
N VAL A 8 11.95 -5.28 4.24
CA VAL A 8 10.64 -5.93 4.32
C VAL A 8 9.63 -5.07 3.59
N GLU A 9 8.83 -5.65 2.70
CA GLU A 9 7.80 -4.94 1.94
C GLU A 9 6.43 -5.34 2.50
N PRO A 10 5.72 -4.43 3.18
CA PRO A 10 4.32 -4.69 3.53
C PRO A 10 3.46 -4.82 2.28
N GLU A 11 2.46 -5.69 2.35
CA GLU A 11 1.55 -6.00 1.25
C GLU A 11 0.15 -6.30 1.82
N PRO A 12 -0.95 -5.84 1.16
CA PRO A 12 -2.30 -6.17 1.58
C PRO A 12 -2.50 -7.68 1.79
N LEU A 13 -3.24 -8.05 2.84
CA LEU A 13 -3.52 -9.45 3.21
C LEU A 13 -2.29 -10.33 3.55
N CYS A 14 -1.12 -9.73 3.79
CA CYS A 14 0.06 -10.41 4.33
C CYS A 14 0.19 -10.22 5.86
N TYR A 15 1.30 -10.70 6.44
CA TYR A 15 1.55 -10.56 7.89
C TYR A 15 1.78 -9.10 8.32
N LEU A 16 2.38 -8.29 7.45
CA LEU A 16 2.50 -6.85 7.59
C LEU A 16 1.81 -6.23 6.38
N GLU A 17 0.71 -5.53 6.61
CA GLU A 17 -0.06 -4.85 5.58
C GLU A 17 0.31 -3.35 5.57
N THR A 18 0.57 -2.79 6.75
CA THR A 18 0.71 -1.34 6.96
C THR A 18 2.07 -0.92 7.52
N SER A 19 2.39 0.37 7.35
CA SER A 19 3.57 0.98 7.97
C SER A 19 3.49 0.99 9.49
N ALA A 20 2.28 1.11 10.06
CA ALA A 20 2.05 1.05 11.50
C ALA A 20 2.41 -0.34 12.07
N GLU A 21 2.03 -1.41 11.38
CA GLU A 21 2.41 -2.78 11.75
C GLU A 21 3.92 -3.00 11.62
N MET A 22 4.55 -2.44 10.58
CA MET A 22 6.01 -2.48 10.45
C MET A 22 6.72 -1.77 11.62
N VAL A 23 6.21 -0.63 12.07
CA VAL A 23 6.72 0.08 13.25
C VAL A 23 6.59 -0.79 14.51
N GLU A 24 5.44 -1.40 14.71
CA GLU A 24 5.21 -2.27 15.88
C GLU A 24 6.09 -3.52 15.83
N PHE A 25 6.19 -4.18 14.68
CA PHE A 25 7.08 -5.30 14.45
C PHE A 25 8.55 -4.94 14.76
N TYR A 26 9.01 -3.79 14.29
CA TYR A 26 10.35 -3.30 14.56
C TYR A 26 10.60 -3.06 16.07
N ARG A 27 9.63 -2.49 16.77
CA ARG A 27 9.70 -2.30 18.24
C ARG A 27 9.78 -3.62 18.98
N GLN A 28 8.97 -4.61 18.59
CA GLN A 28 9.01 -5.96 19.16
C GLN A 28 10.38 -6.62 18.96
N MET A 29 10.97 -6.50 17.75
CA MET A 29 12.32 -7.01 17.50
C MET A 29 13.40 -6.32 18.33
N LYS A 30 13.30 -5.00 18.57
CA LYS A 30 14.21 -4.28 19.47
C LYS A 30 14.07 -4.75 20.92
N ALA A 31 12.84 -5.02 21.36
CA ALA A 31 12.57 -5.51 22.71
C ALA A 31 13.09 -6.94 22.93
N ASP A 32 13.02 -7.80 21.91
CA ASP A 32 13.57 -9.16 21.93
C ASP A 32 15.11 -9.18 22.03
N ARG A 33 15.78 -8.17 21.44
CA ARG A 33 17.25 -8.02 21.49
C ARG A 33 17.70 -6.60 21.91
N PRO A 34 17.54 -6.23 23.18
CA PRO A 34 17.89 -4.89 23.65
C PRO A 34 19.36 -4.55 23.41
N GLY A 35 19.63 -3.39 22.81
CA GLY A 35 20.98 -2.90 22.53
C GLY A 35 21.67 -3.51 21.31
N ASP A 36 21.02 -4.40 20.55
CA ASP A 36 21.58 -4.95 19.32
C ASP A 36 21.46 -3.95 18.15
N GLU A 37 22.51 -3.17 17.92
CA GLU A 37 22.58 -2.20 16.82
C GLU A 37 22.49 -2.82 15.42
N ARG A 38 22.62 -4.16 15.29
CA ARG A 38 22.52 -4.81 13.98
C ARG A 38 21.13 -4.66 13.40
N LEU A 39 20.07 -4.61 14.22
CA LEU A 39 18.71 -4.46 13.74
C LEU A 39 18.55 -3.15 12.96
N THR A 40 18.92 -2.02 13.55
CA THR A 40 18.86 -0.69 12.89
C THR A 40 19.74 -0.62 11.64
N LYS A 41 20.86 -1.35 11.60
CA LYS A 41 21.78 -1.35 10.45
C LYS A 41 21.36 -2.30 9.32
N ARG A 42 20.65 -3.39 9.64
CA ARG A 42 20.43 -4.53 8.74
C ARG A 42 18.98 -4.80 8.41
N LEU A 43 18.03 -4.14 9.07
CA LEU A 43 16.61 -4.22 8.76
C LEU A 43 16.07 -2.85 8.38
N GLY A 44 15.29 -2.81 7.32
CA GLY A 44 14.53 -1.65 6.90
C GLY A 44 13.26 -2.08 6.19
N ILE A 45 12.60 -1.11 5.59
CA ILE A 45 11.35 -1.29 4.85
C ILE A 45 11.56 -0.97 3.37
N ASN A 46 11.01 -1.81 2.49
CA ASN A 46 10.73 -1.43 1.12
C ASN A 46 9.35 -0.79 1.10
N TYR A 47 9.30 0.50 0.85
CA TYR A 47 8.05 1.25 0.84
C TYR A 47 7.50 1.27 -0.59
N ASP A 48 6.48 0.46 -0.86
CA ASP A 48 5.75 0.43 -2.13
C ASP A 48 4.53 1.34 -2.07
N THR A 49 4.49 2.36 -2.93
CA THR A 49 3.41 3.36 -2.89
C THR A 49 2.05 2.82 -3.34
N CYS A 50 2.01 1.72 -4.10
CA CYS A 50 0.78 1.03 -4.46
C CYS A 50 0.24 0.24 -3.28
N HIS A 51 1.05 -0.62 -2.66
CA HIS A 51 0.62 -1.48 -1.56
C HIS A 51 0.03 -0.67 -0.40
N LEU A 52 0.77 0.34 0.04
CA LEU A 52 0.37 1.12 1.22
C LEU A 52 -0.77 2.10 0.89
N ALA A 53 -0.87 2.56 -0.36
CA ALA A 53 -2.04 3.29 -0.77
C ALA A 53 -3.29 2.40 -0.85
N VAL A 54 -3.18 1.12 -1.22
CA VAL A 54 -4.30 0.17 -1.17
C VAL A 54 -4.82 0.01 0.27
N GLU A 55 -3.93 0.03 1.26
CA GLU A 55 -4.27 0.05 2.69
C GLU A 55 -4.77 1.41 3.22
N TYR A 56 -5.02 2.39 2.34
CA TYR A 56 -5.48 3.73 2.69
C TYR A 56 -4.49 4.56 3.53
N GLU A 57 -3.19 4.23 3.51
CA GLU A 57 -2.18 5.03 4.20
C GLU A 57 -1.93 6.37 3.49
N GLU A 58 -1.61 7.39 4.29
CA GLU A 58 -1.14 8.69 3.82
C GLU A 58 0.38 8.71 3.77
N ALA A 59 0.94 8.79 2.57
CA ALA A 59 2.35 8.47 2.35
C ALA A 59 3.34 9.34 3.15
N ALA A 60 3.06 10.63 3.28
CA ALA A 60 3.91 11.54 4.05
C ALA A 60 3.89 11.24 5.55
N GLU A 61 2.73 10.85 6.09
CA GLU A 61 2.56 10.49 7.50
C GLU A 61 3.25 9.15 7.80
N ALA A 62 3.01 8.15 6.95
CA ALA A 62 3.60 6.82 7.06
C ALA A 62 5.14 6.86 6.99
N LEU A 63 5.70 7.52 5.96
CA LEU A 63 7.15 7.71 5.83
C LEU A 63 7.74 8.50 7.00
N GLY A 64 7.03 9.54 7.45
CA GLY A 64 7.42 10.32 8.62
C GLY A 64 7.53 9.45 9.87
N ALA A 65 6.54 8.61 10.15
CA ALA A 65 6.53 7.70 11.28
C ALA A 65 7.68 6.68 11.22
N LEU A 66 7.93 6.08 10.06
CA LEU A 66 9.03 5.13 9.84
C LEU A 66 10.40 5.79 10.12
N VAL A 67 10.62 6.99 9.58
CA VAL A 67 11.86 7.75 9.80
C VAL A 67 12.02 8.15 11.26
N GLN A 68 10.94 8.59 11.92
CA GLN A 68 10.96 8.96 13.34
C GLN A 68 11.30 7.77 14.26
N GLU A 69 10.83 6.56 13.92
CA GLU A 69 11.19 5.33 14.65
C GLU A 69 12.65 4.88 14.37
N GLY A 70 13.33 5.52 13.41
CA GLY A 70 14.67 5.16 12.98
C GLY A 70 14.68 3.87 12.16
N ILE A 71 13.57 3.54 11.49
CA ILE A 71 13.51 2.45 10.52
C ILE A 71 14.13 2.94 9.22
N ARG A 72 15.09 2.18 8.69
CA ARG A 72 15.71 2.49 7.41
C ARG A 72 14.70 2.31 6.28
N ILE A 73 14.59 3.30 5.40
CA ILE A 73 13.88 3.13 4.12
C ILE A 73 14.87 2.49 3.13
N SER A 74 14.74 1.18 2.95
CA SER A 74 15.64 0.35 2.13
C SER A 74 15.47 0.62 0.63
N LYS A 75 14.21 0.82 0.22
CA LYS A 75 13.79 1.15 -1.14
C LYS A 75 12.49 1.94 -1.10
N LEU A 76 12.33 2.93 -1.98
CA LEU A 76 11.04 3.53 -2.32
C LEU A 76 10.60 3.03 -3.68
N HIS A 77 9.63 2.13 -3.75
CA HIS A 77 9.11 1.63 -5.02
C HIS A 77 7.95 2.52 -5.47
N PHE A 78 8.17 3.24 -6.58
CA PHE A 78 7.17 4.10 -7.18
C PHE A 78 6.23 3.30 -8.09
N SER A 79 5.01 3.12 -7.58
CA SER A 79 3.94 2.35 -8.18
C SER A 79 2.59 3.00 -7.88
N SER A 80 1.55 2.68 -8.64
CA SER A 80 0.20 3.19 -8.39
C SER A 80 -0.85 2.12 -8.59
N ALA A 81 -1.91 2.18 -7.80
CA ALA A 81 -3.03 1.26 -7.79
C ALA A 81 -4.25 1.89 -8.48
N MET A 82 -5.20 1.04 -8.87
CA MET A 82 -6.51 1.49 -9.34
C MET A 82 -7.43 1.84 -8.16
N LYS A 83 -8.16 2.94 -8.28
CA LYS A 83 -9.15 3.42 -7.30
C LYS A 83 -10.49 3.61 -7.99
N VAL A 84 -11.56 3.07 -7.44
CA VAL A 84 -12.91 3.13 -8.05
C VAL A 84 -14.00 3.41 -7.04
N HIS A 85 -15.08 4.03 -7.52
CA HIS A 85 -16.36 4.00 -6.82
C HIS A 85 -17.17 2.81 -7.36
N PRO A 86 -17.58 1.84 -6.52
CA PRO A 86 -18.19 0.59 -6.96
C PRO A 86 -19.66 0.77 -7.39
N LYS A 87 -19.90 1.57 -8.44
CA LYS A 87 -21.21 1.72 -9.10
C LYS A 87 -21.43 0.60 -10.12
N PRO A 88 -22.67 0.21 -10.44
CA PRO A 88 -22.95 -0.89 -11.36
C PRO A 88 -22.20 -0.81 -12.70
N GLU A 89 -22.15 0.37 -13.30
CA GLU A 89 -21.45 0.61 -14.58
C GLU A 89 -19.92 0.51 -14.47
N VAL A 90 -19.35 0.77 -13.30
CA VAL A 90 -17.91 0.63 -13.03
C VAL A 90 -17.58 -0.82 -12.75
N LEU A 91 -18.38 -1.49 -11.91
CA LEU A 91 -18.22 -2.91 -11.57
C LEU A 91 -18.26 -3.80 -12.80
N ALA A 92 -19.20 -3.56 -13.73
CA ALA A 92 -19.26 -4.30 -14.99
C ALA A 92 -18.00 -4.12 -15.85
N GLY A 93 -17.31 -2.98 -15.75
CA GLY A 93 -16.05 -2.73 -16.45
C GLY A 93 -14.84 -3.42 -15.80
N LEU A 94 -14.91 -3.73 -14.50
CA LEU A 94 -13.81 -4.34 -13.75
C LEU A 94 -13.60 -5.82 -14.09
N GLU A 95 -14.60 -6.51 -14.67
CA GLU A 95 -14.46 -7.91 -15.13
C GLU A 95 -13.29 -8.09 -16.11
N ALA A 96 -12.99 -7.06 -16.92
CA ALA A 96 -11.87 -7.10 -17.85
C ALA A 96 -10.47 -7.11 -17.18
N TYR A 97 -10.41 -6.79 -15.89
CA TYR A 97 -9.19 -6.75 -15.08
C TYR A 97 -9.06 -7.96 -14.13
N ALA A 98 -10.08 -8.82 -14.09
CA ALA A 98 -10.09 -10.03 -13.29
C ALA A 98 -9.36 -11.17 -14.03
N GLU A 99 -8.03 -11.12 -14.09
CA GLU A 99 -7.21 -12.19 -14.69
C GLU A 99 -6.78 -13.27 -13.68
N ASP A 100 -6.57 -14.50 -14.14
CA ASP A 100 -6.28 -15.67 -13.30
C ASP A 100 -4.81 -15.76 -12.80
N ILE A 101 -3.92 -14.90 -13.31
CA ILE A 101 -2.47 -15.02 -13.06
C ILE A 101 -2.06 -14.32 -11.77
N TYR A 102 -2.68 -13.19 -11.45
CA TYR A 102 -2.32 -12.32 -10.32
C TYR A 102 -3.51 -12.12 -9.39
N PHE A 103 -3.24 -12.07 -8.08
CA PHE A 103 -4.25 -11.67 -7.10
C PHE A 103 -4.40 -10.15 -7.09
N HIS A 104 -5.62 -9.68 -7.30
CA HIS A 104 -5.98 -8.27 -7.27
C HIS A 104 -6.65 -7.94 -5.94
N GLN A 105 -5.88 -7.99 -4.86
CA GLN A 105 -6.37 -7.72 -3.50
C GLN A 105 -7.17 -6.41 -3.49
N VAL A 106 -8.41 -6.44 -3.00
CA VAL A 106 -9.28 -5.26 -2.99
C VAL A 106 -9.55 -4.84 -1.56
N ILE A 107 -9.21 -3.60 -1.23
CA ILE A 107 -9.52 -2.99 0.06
C ILE A 107 -10.58 -1.91 -0.16
N ALA A 108 -11.74 -2.12 0.43
CA ALA A 108 -12.88 -1.23 0.34
C ALA A 108 -13.02 -0.39 1.60
N ARG A 109 -13.21 0.92 1.43
CA ARG A 109 -13.65 1.80 2.51
C ARG A 109 -15.16 1.93 2.45
N THR A 110 -15.82 1.55 3.54
CA THR A 110 -17.28 1.62 3.70
C THR A 110 -17.74 3.02 4.09
N GLU A 111 -19.06 3.24 4.12
CA GLU A 111 -19.68 4.50 4.52
C GLU A 111 -19.34 4.92 5.95
N ASP A 112 -19.20 3.98 6.87
CA ASP A 112 -18.80 4.25 8.25
C ASP A 112 -17.29 4.42 8.43
N GLY A 113 -16.52 4.35 7.33
CA GLY A 113 -15.07 4.51 7.31
C GLY A 113 -14.29 3.25 7.66
N SER A 114 -14.94 2.12 7.96
CA SER A 114 -14.25 0.85 8.16
C SER A 114 -13.67 0.30 6.85
N LEU A 115 -12.67 -0.58 6.99
CA LEU A 115 -12.03 -1.24 5.85
C LEU A 115 -12.52 -2.68 5.75
N ARG A 116 -13.02 -3.05 4.57
CA ARG A 116 -13.33 -4.42 4.18
C ARG A 116 -12.28 -4.92 3.21
N ARG A 117 -11.82 -6.14 3.41
CA ARG A 117 -10.80 -6.76 2.56
C ARG A 117 -11.41 -7.91 1.77
N TYR A 118 -11.21 -7.87 0.46
CA TYR A 118 -11.53 -8.97 -0.43
C TYR A 118 -10.22 -9.55 -0.94
N ARG A 119 -10.13 -10.88 -0.93
CA ARG A 119 -8.93 -11.60 -1.31
C ARG A 119 -8.50 -11.30 -2.74
N ASP A 120 -9.47 -11.12 -3.62
CA ASP A 120 -9.25 -10.89 -5.04
C ASP A 120 -10.44 -10.12 -5.66
N LEU A 121 -10.24 -9.55 -6.84
CA LEU A 121 -11.24 -8.81 -7.58
C LEU A 121 -12.47 -9.66 -7.98
N PRO A 122 -12.33 -10.92 -8.46
CA PRO A 122 -13.48 -11.80 -8.70
C PRO A 122 -14.35 -12.01 -7.46
N ASP A 123 -13.75 -12.15 -6.28
CA ASP A 123 -14.48 -12.33 -5.02
C ASP A 123 -15.29 -11.08 -4.66
N ALA A 124 -14.68 -9.90 -4.82
CA ALA A 124 -15.35 -8.62 -4.60
C ALA A 124 -16.52 -8.42 -5.57
N LEU A 125 -16.32 -8.70 -6.86
CA LEU A 125 -17.35 -8.59 -7.90
C LEU A 125 -18.52 -9.55 -7.66
N ARG A 126 -18.24 -10.79 -7.27
CA ARG A 126 -19.27 -11.77 -6.91
C ARG A 126 -20.12 -11.27 -5.74
N LEU A 127 -19.51 -10.81 -4.66
CA LEU A 127 -20.21 -10.25 -3.50
C LEU A 127 -21.02 -8.99 -3.88
N ALA A 128 -20.50 -8.16 -4.78
CA ALA A 128 -21.22 -7.00 -5.26
C ALA A 128 -22.49 -7.38 -6.04
N SER A 129 -22.42 -8.45 -6.86
CA SER A 129 -23.60 -8.98 -7.57
C SER A 129 -24.67 -9.55 -6.63
N GLU A 130 -24.27 -9.98 -5.43
CA GLU A 130 -25.14 -10.48 -4.36
C GLU A 130 -25.71 -9.34 -3.48
N GLY A 131 -25.28 -8.09 -3.70
CA GLY A 131 -25.69 -6.93 -2.91
C GLY A 131 -24.93 -6.75 -1.59
N GLU A 132 -23.90 -7.57 -1.34
CA GLU A 132 -23.14 -7.63 -0.09
C GLU A 132 -22.11 -6.48 0.06
N THR A 133 -21.97 -5.63 -0.96
CA THR A 133 -21.00 -4.51 -0.98
C THR A 133 -21.67 -3.14 -1.03
N ALA A 134 -22.98 -3.06 -0.73
CA ALA A 134 -23.76 -1.83 -0.83
C ALA A 134 -23.25 -0.67 0.06
N ALA A 135 -22.56 -0.99 1.17
CA ALA A 135 -21.95 -0.01 2.06
C ALA A 135 -20.60 0.51 1.57
N ASP A 136 -19.99 -0.11 0.56
CA ASP A 136 -18.65 0.24 0.07
C ASP A 136 -18.71 1.53 -0.75
N ARG A 137 -17.83 2.48 -0.44
CA ARG A 137 -17.79 3.81 -1.07
C ARG A 137 -16.62 3.99 -2.02
N GLU A 138 -15.50 3.36 -1.73
CA GLU A 138 -14.30 3.34 -2.55
C GLU A 138 -13.68 1.95 -2.48
N TRP A 139 -13.24 1.41 -3.61
CA TRP A 139 -12.35 0.26 -3.68
C TRP A 139 -10.99 0.73 -4.16
N ARG A 140 -9.93 0.29 -3.47
CA ARG A 140 -8.56 0.34 -3.98
C ARG A 140 -8.16 -1.07 -4.31
N ILE A 141 -7.80 -1.28 -5.56
CA ILE A 141 -7.53 -2.60 -6.14
C ILE A 141 -6.03 -2.64 -6.38
N HIS A 142 -5.37 -3.67 -5.86
CA HIS A 142 -3.97 -3.95 -6.15
C HIS A 142 -3.83 -4.41 -7.62
N PHE A 143 -3.89 -3.44 -8.51
CA PHE A 143 -3.69 -3.57 -9.95
C PHE A 143 -2.79 -2.40 -10.37
N HIS A 144 -1.56 -2.71 -10.78
CA HIS A 144 -0.61 -1.68 -11.15
C HIS A 144 -1.05 -0.94 -12.41
N VAL A 145 -1.26 0.36 -12.28
CA VAL A 145 -1.55 1.27 -13.39
C VAL A 145 -0.31 2.13 -13.69
N PRO A 146 -0.16 2.63 -14.94
CA PRO A 146 0.95 3.53 -15.26
C PRO A 146 0.98 4.77 -14.34
N LEU A 147 2.18 5.21 -13.93
CA LEU A 147 2.36 6.30 -12.95
C LEU A 147 1.74 7.65 -13.39
N HIS A 148 1.59 7.86 -14.69
CA HIS A 148 1.00 9.07 -15.28
C HIS A 148 -0.41 8.83 -15.85
N CYS A 149 -1.05 7.74 -15.47
CA CYS A 149 -2.41 7.44 -15.88
C CYS A 149 -3.37 8.51 -15.32
N ALA A 150 -4.09 9.20 -16.21
CA ALA A 150 -5.06 10.20 -15.82
C ALA A 150 -6.36 9.51 -15.33
N PRO A 151 -7.06 10.11 -14.35
CA PRO A 151 -8.39 9.64 -13.97
C PRO A 151 -9.36 9.69 -15.16
N THR A 152 -10.29 8.76 -15.15
CA THR A 152 -11.41 8.66 -16.09
C THR A 152 -12.72 8.83 -15.34
N GLU A 153 -13.85 8.79 -16.06
CA GLU A 153 -15.16 8.74 -15.41
C GLU A 153 -15.41 7.46 -14.59
N ARG A 154 -14.66 6.38 -14.88
CA ARG A 154 -14.88 5.05 -14.27
C ARG A 154 -13.90 4.74 -13.15
N PHE A 155 -12.67 5.19 -13.26
CA PHE A 155 -11.62 4.93 -12.28
C PHE A 155 -10.66 6.11 -12.16
N ASP A 156 -10.04 6.19 -11.01
CA ASP A 156 -8.94 7.07 -10.67
C ASP A 156 -7.77 6.20 -10.19
N THR A 157 -6.70 6.82 -9.71
CA THR A 157 -5.48 6.13 -9.28
C THR A 157 -5.09 6.56 -7.87
N THR A 158 -4.07 5.90 -7.32
CA THR A 158 -3.40 6.34 -6.08
C THR A 158 -2.16 7.18 -6.35
N ALA A 159 -2.04 7.79 -7.54
CA ALA A 159 -0.88 8.60 -7.91
C ALA A 159 -0.68 9.82 -7.00
N ASP A 160 -1.71 10.25 -6.27
CA ASP A 160 -1.61 11.29 -5.24
C ASP A 160 -0.68 10.86 -4.09
N GLN A 161 -0.74 9.60 -3.66
CA GLN A 161 0.13 9.06 -2.60
C GLN A 161 1.58 8.91 -3.09
N LEU A 162 1.75 8.48 -4.34
CA LEU A 162 3.06 8.50 -5.00
C LEU A 162 3.67 9.91 -5.01
N GLN A 163 2.89 10.93 -5.41
CA GLN A 163 3.38 12.31 -5.43
C GLN A 163 3.78 12.81 -4.04
N LYS A 164 3.01 12.46 -3.00
CA LYS A 164 3.36 12.77 -1.61
C LYS A 164 4.67 12.08 -1.19
N ALA A 165 4.89 10.82 -1.58
CA ALA A 165 6.15 10.12 -1.32
C ALA A 165 7.35 10.79 -2.03
N ILE A 166 7.18 11.21 -3.29
CA ILE A 166 8.20 11.97 -4.03
C ILE A 166 8.52 13.30 -3.33
N GLN A 167 7.49 14.04 -2.90
CA GLN A 167 7.66 15.30 -2.19
C GLN A 167 8.40 15.11 -0.86
N PHE A 168 8.05 14.07 -0.10
CA PHE A 168 8.72 13.71 1.15
C PHE A 168 10.21 13.38 0.93
N LEU A 169 10.54 12.64 -0.13
CA LEU A 169 11.93 12.35 -0.49
C LEU A 169 12.67 13.63 -0.91
N GLY A 170 12.01 14.51 -1.67
CA GLY A 170 12.57 15.80 -2.06
C GLY A 170 12.88 16.72 -0.88
N SER A 171 12.08 16.71 0.18
CA SER A 171 12.36 17.44 1.42
C SER A 171 13.40 16.75 2.31
N THR A 172 13.62 15.45 2.13
CA THR A 172 14.51 14.63 2.98
C THR A 172 15.41 13.69 2.17
N PRO A 173 16.30 14.19 1.28
CA PRO A 173 16.96 13.36 0.26
C PRO A 173 17.89 12.27 0.80
N ALA A 174 18.34 12.40 2.06
CA ALA A 174 19.22 11.43 2.70
C ALA A 174 18.48 10.17 3.21
N VAL A 175 17.14 10.14 3.18
CA VAL A 175 16.32 9.06 3.75
C VAL A 175 16.43 7.76 2.94
N CYS A 176 16.50 7.86 1.61
CA CYS A 176 16.61 6.70 0.74
C CYS A 176 17.39 7.04 -0.53
N SER A 177 18.33 6.19 -0.91
CA SER A 177 19.11 6.33 -2.15
C SER A 177 18.69 5.35 -3.24
N HIS A 178 17.75 4.44 -2.95
CA HIS A 178 17.26 3.43 -3.87
C HIS A 178 15.77 3.67 -4.13
N VAL A 179 15.49 4.20 -5.31
CA VAL A 179 14.14 4.53 -5.81
C VAL A 179 13.88 3.69 -7.05
#